data_AF-A0A1L0GEV1-F1
#
_entry.id   AF-A0A1L0GEV1-F1
#
_cell.length_a   1.000
_cell.length_b   1.000
_cell.length_c   1.000
_cell.angle_alpha   90.00
_cell.angle_beta   90.00
_cell.angle_gamma   90.00
#
_symmetry.space_group_name_H-M   'P 1'
#
loop_
_entity.id
_entity.type
_entity.pdbx_description
1 polymer ?
#
loop_
_entity_poly.entity_id
_entity_poly.type
_entity_poly.pdbx_seq_one_letter_code
_entity_poly.pdbx_strand_id
1 'polypeptide(L)'
;MSSPSIISDISGYKTQLDEFLSRKYVDQPLLLGFTAVVHSKFSNWIQSDIESYYDQTLQTQNGQPNPVSFALIQLFETMWGKFHHPIIKFYQFQHAELYNALIGTLKSAKPEFKAVEMRKLNETFTKFIKSANDFYHNLLQKLMLKYNVLLIPENWFSRINIKTSENGLKSPNPDFDANLTYIVYHCLLGLGNLARHSTQISVSYAQPCKSVSEYYKCIKNQKSTNTEAKLKYSTAMQYYSLCLGLLPTLNEPYNSQGVIYNNLKMKFNATILFLRSQFTRIPEYPVGKHNLDTIFTKPWLEAAFHETAQKKPSELGKEDYETMLLKIIKHYNYRDARLGSFNVEKAQHDLLNYLFPS
;
A
#
# COMPACT_ATOMS: atom_id res chain seq x y z
N MET A 1 -4.06 -20.39 16.42
CA MET A 1 -3.03 -20.85 15.45
C MET A 1 -3.71 -21.76 14.45
N SER A 2 -3.42 -21.64 13.15
CA SER A 2 -4.03 -22.51 12.12
C SER A 2 -3.72 -23.99 12.37
N SER A 3 -4.60 -24.89 11.94
CA SER A 3 -4.39 -26.33 12.07
C SER A 3 -3.12 -26.78 11.32
N PRO A 4 -2.43 -27.85 11.77
CA PRO A 4 -1.25 -28.37 11.09
C PRO A 4 -1.47 -28.70 9.60
N SER A 5 -2.68 -29.15 9.25
CA SER A 5 -3.07 -29.40 7.86
C SER A 5 -3.07 -28.13 7.02
N ILE A 6 -3.64 -27.03 7.52
CA ILE A 6 -3.66 -25.74 6.82
C ILE A 6 -2.24 -25.21 6.63
N ILE A 7 -1.39 -25.34 7.64
CA ILE A 7 0.03 -24.92 7.56
C ILE A 7 0.77 -25.70 6.48
N SER A 8 0.57 -27.02 6.42
CA SER A 8 1.14 -27.89 5.39
C SER A 8 0.69 -27.49 3.99
N ASP A 9 -0.62 -27.27 3.80
CA ASP A 9 -1.19 -26.84 2.52
C ASP A 9 -0.62 -25.49 2.06
N ILE A 10 -0.56 -24.51 2.97
CA ILE A 10 0.04 -23.19 2.69
C ILE A 10 1.49 -23.34 2.25
N SER A 11 2.27 -24.21 2.92
CA SER A 11 3.67 -24.47 2.55
C SER A 11 3.79 -25.10 1.17
N GLY A 12 2.93 -26.07 0.85
CA GLY A 12 2.86 -26.71 -0.47
C GLY A 12 2.55 -25.70 -1.57
N TYR A 13 1.51 -24.88 -1.39
CA TYR A 13 1.17 -23.82 -2.35
C TYR A 13 2.28 -22.78 -2.48
N LYS A 14 2.93 -22.40 -1.39
CA LYS A 14 4.02 -21.43 -1.43
C LYS A 14 5.20 -21.97 -2.25
N THR A 15 5.55 -23.24 -2.09
CA THR A 15 6.63 -23.88 -2.86
C THR A 15 6.31 -23.87 -4.36
N GLN A 16 5.08 -24.20 -4.74
CA GLN A 16 4.63 -24.13 -6.14
C GLN A 16 4.69 -22.71 -6.70
N LEU A 17 4.26 -21.72 -5.92
CA LEU A 17 4.35 -20.32 -6.34
C LEU A 17 5.81 -19.90 -6.55
N ASP A 18 6.70 -20.25 -5.63
CA ASP A 18 8.13 -19.93 -5.76
C ASP A 18 8.74 -20.55 -7.01
N GLU A 19 8.36 -21.80 -7.33
CA GLU A 19 8.77 -22.44 -8.57
C GLU A 19 8.29 -21.65 -9.79
N PHE A 20 7.04 -21.20 -9.82
CA PHE A 20 6.54 -20.35 -10.89
C PHE A 20 7.33 -19.05 -10.99
N LEU A 21 7.47 -18.30 -9.88
CA LEU A 21 8.10 -16.98 -9.88
C LEU A 21 9.62 -17.02 -10.10
N SER A 22 10.27 -18.17 -9.91
CA SER A 22 11.70 -18.37 -10.22
C SER A 22 11.99 -18.36 -11.73
N ARG A 23 10.99 -18.63 -12.56
CA ARG A 23 11.14 -18.71 -14.02
C ARG A 23 11.18 -17.31 -14.61
N LYS A 24 12.05 -17.10 -15.61
CA LYS A 24 12.12 -15.83 -16.36
C LYS A 24 10.80 -15.49 -17.05
N TYR A 25 10.13 -16.51 -17.57
CA TYR A 25 8.81 -16.41 -18.18
C TYR A 25 7.88 -17.39 -17.47
N VAL A 26 6.76 -16.86 -16.96
CA VAL A 26 5.73 -17.66 -16.30
C VAL A 26 4.58 -17.88 -17.28
N ASP A 27 4.07 -19.11 -17.33
CA ASP A 27 2.81 -19.40 -18.00
C ASP A 27 1.68 -18.65 -17.28
N GLN A 28 1.16 -17.63 -17.95
CA GLN A 28 0.22 -16.67 -17.36
C GLN A 28 -1.15 -17.32 -17.06
N PRO A 29 -1.75 -18.10 -17.98
CA PRO A 29 -2.89 -18.95 -17.65
C PRO A 29 -2.67 -19.85 -16.43
N LEU A 30 -1.50 -20.51 -16.34
CA LEU A 30 -1.19 -21.40 -15.22
C LEU A 30 -1.14 -20.65 -13.88
N LEU A 31 -0.47 -19.48 -13.84
CA LEU A 31 -0.40 -18.65 -12.64
C LEU A 31 -1.79 -18.14 -12.20
N LEU A 32 -2.65 -17.76 -13.15
CA LEU A 32 -4.02 -17.34 -12.85
C LEU A 32 -4.87 -18.51 -12.33
N GLY A 33 -4.75 -19.70 -12.93
CA GLY A 33 -5.43 -20.90 -12.45
C GLY A 33 -4.99 -21.30 -11.04
N PHE A 34 -3.68 -21.27 -10.78
CA PHE A 34 -3.12 -21.46 -9.45
C PHE A 34 -3.66 -20.44 -8.44
N THR A 35 -3.68 -19.15 -8.82
CA THR A 35 -4.20 -18.07 -7.98
C THR A 35 -5.66 -18.32 -7.59
N ALA A 36 -6.50 -18.75 -8.54
CA ALA A 36 -7.90 -19.08 -8.26
C ALA A 36 -8.07 -20.24 -7.26
N VAL A 37 -7.22 -21.28 -7.36
CA VAL A 37 -7.21 -22.39 -6.40
C VAL A 37 -6.85 -21.90 -5.00
N VAL A 38 -5.78 -21.11 -4.87
CA VAL A 38 -5.35 -20.53 -3.60
C VAL A 38 -6.44 -19.62 -3.02
N HIS A 39 -7.06 -18.76 -3.84
CA HIS A 39 -8.18 -17.90 -3.42
C HIS A 39 -9.35 -18.70 -2.87
N SER A 40 -9.73 -19.80 -3.53
CA SER A 40 -10.80 -20.68 -3.09
C SER A 40 -10.49 -21.30 -1.72
N LYS A 41 -9.28 -21.84 -1.54
CA LYS A 41 -8.84 -22.43 -0.27
C LYS A 41 -8.83 -21.42 0.88
N PHE A 42 -8.19 -20.26 0.68
CA PHE A 42 -8.14 -19.21 1.70
C PHE A 42 -9.53 -18.67 2.03
N SER A 43 -10.40 -18.50 1.02
CA SER A 43 -11.78 -18.05 1.25
C SER A 43 -12.56 -19.02 2.13
N ASN A 44 -12.40 -20.33 1.90
CA ASN A 44 -13.05 -21.36 2.70
C ASN A 44 -12.47 -21.40 4.12
N TRP A 45 -11.15 -21.36 4.27
CA TRP A 45 -10.52 -21.34 5.60
C TRP A 45 -10.96 -20.14 6.42
N ILE A 46 -11.00 -18.95 5.82
CA ILE A 46 -11.43 -17.72 6.51
C ILE A 46 -12.91 -17.80 6.90
N GLN A 47 -13.78 -18.28 6.00
CA GLN A 47 -15.21 -18.45 6.28
C GLN A 47 -15.45 -19.46 7.40
N SER A 48 -14.79 -20.62 7.36
CA SER A 48 -14.94 -21.63 8.41
C SER A 48 -14.37 -21.17 9.75
N ASP A 49 -13.26 -20.42 9.77
CA ASP A 49 -12.68 -19.90 11.01
C ASP A 49 -13.60 -18.86 11.66
N ILE A 50 -14.19 -17.93 10.90
CA ILE A 50 -15.12 -16.94 11.47
C ILE A 50 -16.44 -17.56 11.91
N GLU A 51 -16.95 -18.57 11.19
CA GLU A 51 -18.17 -19.29 11.56
C GLU A 51 -17.96 -20.05 12.87
N SER A 52 -16.87 -20.80 12.96
CA SER A 52 -16.51 -21.51 14.19
C SER A 52 -16.29 -20.55 15.35
N TYR A 53 -15.66 -19.40 15.08
CA TYR A 53 -15.45 -18.34 16.08
C TYR A 53 -16.78 -17.78 16.58
N TYR A 54 -17.71 -17.47 15.67
CA TYR A 54 -19.04 -16.98 16.02
C TYR A 54 -19.79 -18.00 16.90
N ASP A 55 -19.86 -19.27 16.49
CA ASP A 55 -20.59 -20.31 17.22
C ASP A 55 -20.00 -20.53 18.62
N GLN A 56 -18.67 -20.50 18.75
CA GLN A 56 -17.99 -20.60 20.04
C GLN A 56 -18.32 -19.41 20.94
N THR A 57 -18.33 -18.18 20.39
CA THR A 57 -18.68 -16.97 21.18
C THR A 57 -20.10 -17.01 21.73
N LEU A 58 -21.03 -17.69 21.05
CA LEU A 58 -22.38 -17.92 21.55
C LEU A 58 -22.41 -18.95 22.70
N GLN A 59 -21.61 -20.02 22.60
CA GLN A 59 -21.52 -21.06 23.62
C GLN A 59 -20.78 -20.61 24.89
N THR A 60 -19.86 -19.64 24.77
CA THR A 60 -19.06 -19.13 25.90
C THR A 60 -19.90 -18.36 26.92
N GLN A 61 -21.15 -18.00 26.59
CA GLN A 61 -22.10 -17.42 27.55
C GLN A 61 -22.42 -18.34 28.73
N ASN A 62 -22.14 -19.66 28.63
CA ASN A 62 -22.36 -20.64 29.70
C ASN A 62 -21.19 -20.78 30.70
N GLY A 63 -20.30 -19.79 30.80
CA GLY A 63 -19.44 -19.61 31.98
C GLY A 63 -18.09 -20.33 31.99
N GLN A 64 -17.61 -20.88 30.86
CA GLN A 64 -16.21 -21.31 30.75
C GLN A 64 -15.45 -20.52 29.68
N PRO A 65 -14.39 -19.77 30.05
CA PRO A 65 -13.55 -19.08 29.08
C PRO A 65 -12.67 -20.11 28.38
N ASN A 66 -13.11 -20.61 27.23
CA ASN A 66 -12.20 -21.32 26.34
C ASN A 66 -11.37 -20.28 25.58
N PRO A 67 -10.02 -20.35 25.61
CA PRO A 67 -9.17 -19.46 24.83
C PRO A 67 -9.45 -19.73 23.35
N VAL A 68 -10.16 -18.81 22.72
CA VAL A 68 -10.63 -19.00 21.36
C VAL A 68 -9.46 -18.84 20.40
N SER A 69 -9.12 -19.91 19.66
CA SER A 69 -8.10 -19.83 18.62
C SER A 69 -8.65 -19.02 17.44
N PHE A 70 -8.18 -17.78 17.29
CA PHE A 70 -8.51 -16.93 16.15
C PHE A 70 -7.30 -16.87 15.20
N ALA A 71 -7.30 -17.68 14.13
CA ALA A 71 -6.20 -17.75 13.17
C ALA A 71 -6.38 -16.82 11.96
N LEU A 72 -7.56 -16.22 11.85
CA LEU A 72 -8.03 -15.49 10.70
C LEU A 72 -7.13 -14.31 10.27
N ILE A 73 -6.60 -13.55 11.23
CA ILE A 73 -5.64 -12.45 10.96
C ILE A 73 -4.40 -13.00 10.24
N GLN A 74 -3.87 -14.11 10.74
CA GLN A 74 -2.69 -14.76 10.18
C GLN A 74 -2.95 -15.27 8.75
N LEU A 75 -4.18 -15.70 8.43
CA LEU A 75 -4.55 -16.10 7.07
C LEU A 75 -4.52 -14.91 6.11
N PHE A 76 -5.02 -13.73 6.50
CA PHE A 76 -4.94 -12.52 5.67
C PHE A 76 -3.49 -12.07 5.45
N GLU A 77 -2.70 -12.03 6.51
CA GLU A 77 -1.28 -11.66 6.45
C GLU A 77 -0.49 -12.66 5.59
N THR A 78 -0.79 -13.95 5.71
CA THR A 78 -0.18 -14.99 4.88
C THR A 78 -0.59 -14.84 3.41
N MET A 79 -1.88 -14.64 3.14
CA MET A 79 -2.39 -14.45 1.78
C MET A 79 -1.70 -13.26 1.09
N TRP A 80 -1.58 -12.15 1.81
CA TRP A 80 -0.87 -10.98 1.31
C TRP A 80 0.64 -11.24 1.16
N GLY A 81 1.32 -11.59 2.25
CA GLY A 81 2.77 -11.65 2.33
C GLY A 81 3.41 -12.80 1.55
N LYS A 82 2.74 -13.96 1.47
CA LYS A 82 3.26 -15.16 0.81
C LYS A 82 2.76 -15.35 -0.62
N PHE A 83 1.62 -14.77 -1.00
CA PHE A 83 1.01 -15.00 -2.32
C PHE A 83 0.82 -13.72 -3.13
N HIS A 84 -0.02 -12.79 -2.68
CA HIS A 84 -0.33 -11.59 -3.48
C HIS A 84 0.87 -10.69 -3.72
N HIS A 85 1.57 -10.30 -2.64
CA HIS A 85 2.68 -9.36 -2.74
C HIS A 85 3.85 -9.92 -3.58
N PRO A 86 4.28 -11.20 -3.43
CA PRO A 86 5.28 -11.79 -4.32
C PRO A 86 4.89 -11.77 -5.80
N ILE A 87 3.64 -12.10 -6.16
CA ILE A 87 3.18 -12.03 -7.55
C ILE A 87 3.22 -10.59 -8.07
N ILE A 88 2.77 -9.63 -7.27
CA ILE A 88 2.87 -8.20 -7.61
C ILE A 88 4.33 -7.79 -7.82
N LYS A 89 5.24 -8.19 -6.93
CA LYS A 89 6.67 -7.88 -7.03
C LYS A 89 7.29 -8.48 -8.30
N PHE A 90 6.92 -9.71 -8.66
CA PHE A 90 7.30 -10.32 -9.92
C PHE A 90 6.87 -9.46 -11.12
N TYR A 91 5.60 -9.06 -11.18
CA TYR A 91 5.15 -8.17 -12.27
C TYR A 91 5.83 -6.81 -12.23
N GLN A 92 6.02 -6.20 -11.05
CA GLN A 92 6.74 -4.93 -10.92
C GLN A 92 8.16 -5.04 -11.49
N PHE A 93 8.87 -6.13 -11.22
CA PHE A 93 10.20 -6.40 -11.75
C PHE A 93 10.16 -6.54 -13.29
N GLN A 94 9.26 -7.37 -13.82
CA GLN A 94 9.13 -7.57 -15.27
C GLN A 94 8.78 -6.27 -16.03
N HIS A 95 7.92 -5.42 -15.46
CA HIS A 95 7.60 -4.11 -16.03
C HIS A 95 8.81 -3.17 -15.99
N ALA A 96 9.56 -3.16 -14.89
CA ALA A 96 10.77 -2.35 -14.77
C ALA A 96 11.85 -2.78 -15.78
N GLU A 97 12.06 -4.08 -15.98
CA GLU A 97 13.01 -4.61 -16.97
C GLU A 97 12.65 -4.18 -18.40
N LEU A 98 11.38 -4.31 -18.80
CA LEU A 98 10.92 -3.84 -20.11
C LEU A 98 11.04 -2.32 -20.26
N TYR A 99 10.73 -1.56 -19.21
CA TYR A 99 10.87 -0.10 -19.21
C TYR A 99 12.33 0.35 -19.31
N ASN A 100 13.24 -0.30 -18.59
CA ASN A 100 14.67 0.00 -18.65
C ASN A 100 15.26 -0.35 -20.02
N ALA A 101 14.84 -1.47 -20.62
CA ALA A 101 15.22 -1.82 -21.98
C ALA A 101 14.77 -0.75 -22.98
N LEU A 102 13.55 -0.21 -22.82
CA LEU A 102 13.08 0.91 -23.64
C LEU A 102 13.95 2.17 -23.45
N ILE A 103 14.25 2.58 -22.22
CA ILE A 103 15.10 3.76 -21.98
C ILE A 103 16.47 3.60 -22.63
N GLY A 104 17.03 2.37 -22.61
CA GLY A 104 18.27 2.05 -23.28
C GLY A 104 18.23 2.30 -24.79
N THR A 105 17.11 1.97 -25.45
CA THR A 105 16.96 2.14 -26.91
C THR A 105 16.62 3.57 -27.32
N LEU A 106 16.06 4.39 -26.42
CA LEU A 106 15.73 5.80 -26.71
C LEU A 106 16.94 6.69 -27.02
N LYS A 107 18.15 6.25 -26.67
CA LYS A 107 19.40 6.92 -27.04
C LYS A 107 19.93 6.52 -28.42
N SER A 108 19.31 5.56 -29.08
CA SER A 108 19.72 5.06 -30.39
C SER A 108 18.99 5.78 -31.53
N ALA A 109 19.55 5.70 -32.75
CA ALA A 109 18.94 6.28 -33.95
C ALA A 109 17.60 5.61 -34.35
N LYS A 110 17.29 4.42 -33.81
CA LYS A 110 16.04 3.68 -34.03
C LYS A 110 15.53 3.16 -32.68
N PRO A 111 14.74 3.97 -31.94
CA PRO A 111 14.19 3.53 -30.66
C PRO A 111 13.22 2.36 -30.87
N GLU A 112 13.60 1.18 -30.36
CA GLU A 112 12.75 0.00 -30.40
C GLU A 112 11.79 0.05 -29.21
N PHE A 113 10.52 0.36 -29.50
CA PHE A 113 9.49 0.55 -28.49
C PHE A 113 8.79 -0.78 -28.20
N LYS A 114 9.03 -1.37 -27.03
CA LYS A 114 8.41 -2.64 -26.57
C LYS A 114 6.96 -2.46 -26.11
N ALA A 115 6.18 -1.68 -26.87
CA ALA A 115 4.80 -1.32 -26.52
C ALA A 115 3.90 -2.56 -26.46
N VAL A 116 4.11 -3.52 -27.35
CA VAL A 116 3.29 -4.73 -27.45
C VAL A 116 3.56 -5.64 -26.26
N GLU A 117 4.83 -5.86 -25.92
CA GLU A 117 5.26 -6.67 -24.78
C GLU A 117 4.79 -6.05 -23.47
N MET A 118 4.96 -4.74 -23.31
CA MET A 118 4.47 -4.01 -22.14
C MET A 118 2.94 -4.13 -22.02
N ARG A 119 2.20 -3.99 -23.14
CA ARG A 119 0.74 -4.12 -23.14
C ARG A 119 0.32 -5.53 -22.73
N LYS A 120 0.90 -6.56 -23.34
CA LYS A 120 0.61 -7.97 -23.01
C LYS A 120 0.90 -8.28 -21.55
N LEU A 121 2.03 -7.80 -21.02
CA LEU A 121 2.39 -7.97 -19.61
C LEU A 121 1.41 -7.24 -18.68
N ASN A 122 1.02 -6.02 -19.04
CA ASN A 122 0.08 -5.24 -18.24
C ASN A 122 -1.34 -5.84 -18.29
N GLU A 123 -1.76 -6.44 -19.40
CA GLU A 123 -3.03 -7.16 -19.51
C GLU A 123 -3.08 -8.37 -18.57
N THR A 124 -2.00 -9.16 -18.49
CA THR A 124 -1.96 -10.33 -17.60
C THR A 124 -1.89 -9.92 -16.13
N PHE A 125 -1.08 -8.90 -15.81
CA PHE A 125 -1.07 -8.30 -14.48
C PHE A 125 -2.45 -7.76 -14.08
N THR A 126 -3.17 -7.08 -14.98
CA THR A 126 -4.51 -6.55 -14.70
C THR A 126 -5.51 -7.66 -14.42
N LYS A 127 -5.42 -8.81 -15.12
CA LYS A 127 -6.24 -10.00 -14.84
C LYS A 127 -5.97 -10.55 -13.43
N PHE A 128 -4.70 -10.63 -13.03
CA PHE A 128 -4.33 -11.03 -11.68
C PHE A 128 -4.87 -10.03 -10.63
N ILE A 129 -4.68 -8.73 -10.83
CA ILE A 129 -5.21 -7.69 -9.92
C ILE A 129 -6.72 -7.80 -9.78
N LYS A 130 -7.45 -8.02 -10.88
CA LYS A 130 -8.90 -8.24 -10.84
C LYS A 130 -9.25 -9.45 -9.99
N SER A 131 -8.62 -10.61 -10.23
CA SER A 131 -8.86 -11.82 -9.45
C SER A 131 -8.57 -11.61 -7.95
N ALA A 132 -7.48 -10.94 -7.60
CA ALA A 132 -7.14 -10.64 -6.20
C ALA A 132 -8.11 -9.61 -5.58
N ASN A 133 -8.60 -8.64 -6.36
CA ASN A 133 -9.61 -7.70 -5.91
C ASN A 133 -10.93 -8.43 -5.60
N ASP A 134 -11.37 -9.29 -6.51
CA ASP A 134 -12.57 -10.12 -6.36
C ASP A 134 -12.49 -10.99 -5.10
N PHE A 135 -11.32 -11.55 -4.78
CA PHE A 135 -11.10 -12.30 -3.53
C PHE A 135 -11.46 -11.47 -2.28
N TYR A 136 -10.85 -10.29 -2.10
CA TYR A 136 -11.10 -9.45 -0.93
C TYR A 136 -12.51 -8.87 -0.92
N HIS A 137 -13.00 -8.43 -2.07
CA HIS A 137 -14.32 -7.82 -2.21
C HIS A 137 -15.43 -8.84 -1.94
N ASN A 138 -15.36 -10.04 -2.53
CA ASN A 138 -16.35 -11.08 -2.32
C ASN A 138 -16.37 -11.58 -0.88
N LEU A 139 -15.19 -11.71 -0.26
CA LEU A 139 -15.09 -12.09 1.14
C LEU A 139 -15.75 -11.04 2.04
N LEU A 140 -15.42 -9.76 1.84
CA LEU A 140 -16.04 -8.66 2.58
C LEU A 140 -17.57 -8.64 2.36
N GLN A 141 -18.03 -8.79 1.12
CA GLN A 141 -19.44 -8.80 0.77
C GLN A 141 -20.20 -9.95 1.45
N LYS A 142 -19.63 -11.15 1.50
CA LYS A 142 -20.22 -12.30 2.20
C LYS A 142 -20.32 -12.06 3.71
N LEU A 143 -19.25 -11.54 4.31
CA LEU A 143 -19.22 -11.26 5.74
C LEU A 143 -20.25 -10.20 6.12
N MET A 144 -20.37 -9.11 5.36
CA MET A 144 -21.29 -8.01 5.65
C MET A 144 -22.76 -8.34 5.39
N LEU A 145 -23.05 -9.36 4.57
CA LEU A 145 -24.40 -9.89 4.43
C LEU A 145 -24.78 -10.85 5.57
N LYS A 146 -23.79 -11.55 6.14
CA LYS A 146 -24.02 -12.57 7.18
C LYS A 146 -24.03 -11.98 8.58
N TYR A 147 -23.10 -11.07 8.89
CA TYR A 147 -22.90 -10.53 10.22
C TYR A 147 -23.15 -9.02 10.25
N ASN A 148 -23.72 -8.53 11.35
CA ASN A 148 -23.85 -7.11 11.59
C ASN A 148 -22.61 -6.61 12.34
N VAL A 149 -22.00 -5.50 11.88
CA VAL A 149 -20.81 -4.92 12.53
C VAL A 149 -21.21 -3.65 13.27
N LEU A 150 -21.44 -3.79 14.57
CA LEU A 150 -21.97 -2.69 15.40
C LEU A 150 -21.01 -1.50 15.53
N LEU A 151 -19.70 -1.73 15.32
CA LEU A 151 -18.65 -0.71 15.46
C LEU A 151 -18.41 0.12 14.19
N ILE A 152 -19.13 -0.15 13.10
CA ILE A 152 -18.92 0.53 11.82
C ILE A 152 -20.07 1.51 11.53
N PRO A 153 -19.79 2.77 11.17
CA PRO A 153 -20.82 3.75 10.87
C PRO A 153 -21.80 3.31 9.77
N GLU A 154 -23.04 3.77 9.86
CA GLU A 154 -24.02 3.62 8.78
C GLU A 154 -23.47 4.24 7.48
N ASN A 155 -23.80 3.62 6.34
CA ASN A 155 -23.31 4.03 5.02
C ASN A 155 -21.79 3.95 4.80
N TRP A 156 -21.02 3.36 5.71
CA TRP A 156 -19.58 3.17 5.50
C TRP A 156 -19.28 2.31 4.26
N PHE A 157 -20.06 1.25 4.10
CA PHE A 157 -19.92 0.26 3.03
C PHE A 157 -20.46 0.71 1.68
N SER A 158 -21.43 1.64 1.65
CA SER A 158 -21.98 2.16 0.39
C SER A 158 -20.93 2.90 -0.43
N ARG A 159 -19.94 3.52 0.22
CA ARG A 159 -18.80 4.20 -0.42
C ARG A 159 -17.95 3.28 -1.31
N ILE A 160 -18.05 1.97 -1.11
CA ILE A 160 -17.28 0.95 -1.82
C ILE A 160 -18.17 -0.16 -2.43
N ASN A 161 -19.47 0.12 -2.60
CA ASN A 161 -20.45 -0.80 -3.17
C ASN A 161 -20.57 -2.15 -2.43
N ILE A 162 -20.31 -2.17 -1.13
CA ILE A 162 -20.56 -3.34 -0.28
C ILE A 162 -21.96 -3.22 0.31
N LYS A 163 -22.77 -4.26 0.12
CA LYS A 163 -24.11 -4.37 0.72
C LYS A 163 -24.03 -4.97 2.12
N THR A 164 -24.82 -4.44 3.03
CA THR A 164 -25.01 -4.97 4.40
C THR A 164 -26.42 -5.54 4.55
N SER A 165 -26.60 -6.50 5.45
CA SER A 165 -27.93 -7.02 5.82
C SER A 165 -28.45 -6.36 7.10
N GLU A 166 -29.64 -5.78 7.06
CA GLU A 166 -30.33 -5.27 8.27
C GLU A 166 -30.63 -6.41 9.27
N ASN A 167 -30.86 -7.62 8.75
CA ASN A 167 -31.10 -8.85 9.50
C ASN A 167 -29.83 -9.69 9.70
N GLY A 168 -28.65 -9.07 9.60
CA GLY A 168 -27.38 -9.76 9.85
C GLY A 168 -27.29 -10.30 11.27
N LEU A 169 -26.57 -11.42 11.44
CA LEU A 169 -26.32 -12.04 12.73
C LEU A 169 -25.57 -11.08 13.66
N LYS A 170 -26.05 -10.93 14.88
CA LYS A 170 -25.42 -10.10 15.93
C LYS A 170 -24.75 -11.02 16.94
N SER A 171 -23.48 -10.77 17.24
CA SER A 171 -22.83 -11.45 18.36
C SER A 171 -23.06 -10.65 19.65
N PRO A 172 -23.40 -11.30 20.76
CA PRO A 172 -23.42 -10.65 22.07
C PRO A 172 -22.02 -10.47 22.66
N ASN A 173 -20.97 -11.02 22.03
CA ASN A 173 -19.59 -10.92 22.48
C ASN A 173 -18.88 -9.73 21.82
N PRO A 174 -18.45 -8.70 22.58
CA PRO A 174 -17.71 -7.54 22.06
C PRO A 174 -16.42 -7.90 21.31
N ASP A 175 -15.75 -8.99 21.71
CA ASP A 175 -14.53 -9.46 21.04
C ASP A 175 -14.82 -9.95 19.62
N PHE A 176 -16.05 -10.41 19.35
CA PHE A 176 -16.46 -10.75 18.00
C PHE A 176 -16.53 -9.51 17.11
N ASP A 177 -17.18 -8.44 17.57
CA ASP A 177 -17.28 -7.19 16.82
C ASP A 177 -15.91 -6.53 16.58
N ALA A 178 -15.03 -6.57 17.59
CA ALA A 178 -13.67 -6.07 17.47
C ALA A 178 -12.87 -6.87 16.43
N ASN A 179 -12.93 -8.20 16.48
CA ASN A 179 -12.27 -9.06 15.51
C ASN A 179 -12.84 -8.90 14.10
N LEU A 180 -14.17 -8.86 13.94
CA LEU A 180 -14.82 -8.62 12.65
C LEU A 180 -14.43 -7.26 12.06
N THR A 181 -14.32 -6.21 12.88
CA THR A 181 -13.80 -4.91 12.45
C THR A 181 -12.38 -5.02 11.91
N TYR A 182 -11.53 -5.83 12.55
CA TYR A 182 -10.17 -6.09 12.10
C TYR A 182 -10.12 -6.88 10.77
N ILE A 183 -11.09 -7.78 10.54
CA ILE A 183 -11.25 -8.48 9.24
C ILE A 183 -11.61 -7.50 8.14
N VAL A 184 -12.60 -6.64 8.40
CA VAL A 184 -13.02 -5.59 7.46
C VAL A 184 -11.81 -4.72 7.12
N TYR A 185 -11.04 -4.30 8.12
CA TYR A 185 -9.81 -3.55 7.93
C TYR A 185 -8.82 -4.27 6.99
N HIS A 186 -8.55 -5.57 7.17
CA HIS A 186 -7.63 -6.32 6.31
C HIS A 186 -8.12 -6.48 4.87
N CYS A 187 -9.42 -6.66 4.66
CA CYS A 187 -10.00 -6.64 3.32
C CYS A 187 -9.80 -5.28 2.63
N LEU A 188 -10.10 -4.18 3.33
CA LEU A 188 -9.90 -2.83 2.81
C LEU A 188 -8.42 -2.53 2.53
N LEU A 189 -7.54 -2.98 3.41
CA LEU A 189 -6.10 -2.82 3.26
C LEU A 189 -5.59 -3.56 2.02
N GLY A 190 -6.03 -4.82 1.83
CA GLY A 190 -5.74 -5.60 0.63
C GLY A 190 -6.21 -4.91 -0.65
N LEU A 191 -7.45 -4.43 -0.67
CA LEU A 191 -8.03 -3.68 -1.80
C LEU A 191 -7.24 -2.39 -2.10
N GLY A 192 -6.89 -1.63 -1.06
CA GLY A 192 -6.08 -0.42 -1.17
C GLY A 192 -4.69 -0.70 -1.73
N ASN A 193 -4.02 -1.76 -1.24
CA ASN A 193 -2.71 -2.16 -1.72
C ASN A 193 -2.73 -2.63 -3.18
N LEU A 194 -3.73 -3.42 -3.58
CA LEU A 194 -3.92 -3.83 -4.97
C LEU A 194 -4.11 -2.62 -5.90
N ALA A 195 -4.99 -1.69 -5.52
CA ALA A 195 -5.21 -0.46 -6.26
C ALA A 195 -3.92 0.38 -6.38
N ARG A 196 -3.18 0.55 -5.27
CA ARG A 196 -1.90 1.28 -5.25
C ARG A 196 -0.89 0.66 -6.21
N HIS A 197 -0.68 -0.65 -6.13
CA HIS A 197 0.32 -1.33 -6.97
C HIS A 197 -0.10 -1.32 -8.45
N SER A 198 -1.39 -1.50 -8.74
CA SER A 198 -1.93 -1.39 -10.09
C SER A 198 -1.68 -0.01 -10.70
N THR A 199 -2.06 1.05 -9.97
CA THR A 199 -1.80 2.43 -10.40
C THR A 199 -0.30 2.71 -10.55
N GLN A 200 0.53 2.22 -9.63
CA GLN A 200 1.98 2.43 -9.69
C GLN A 200 2.58 1.85 -10.96
N ILE A 201 2.25 0.60 -11.31
CA ILE A 201 2.72 -0.03 -12.55
C ILE A 201 2.23 0.74 -13.77
N SER A 202 0.94 1.10 -13.77
CA SER A 202 0.34 1.86 -14.87
C SER A 202 1.04 3.20 -15.10
N VAL A 203 1.24 4.00 -14.05
CA VAL A 203 1.81 5.35 -14.14
C VAL A 203 3.33 5.33 -14.38
N SER A 204 4.05 4.38 -13.77
CA SER A 204 5.52 4.39 -13.78
C SER A 204 6.13 3.63 -14.97
N TYR A 205 5.43 2.63 -15.50
CA TYR A 205 5.98 1.73 -16.53
C TYR A 205 5.08 1.65 -17.76
N ALA A 206 3.81 1.27 -17.60
CA ALA A 206 2.96 0.96 -18.75
C ALA A 206 2.59 2.21 -19.58
N GLN A 207 2.23 3.32 -18.93
CA GLN A 207 1.85 4.56 -19.61
C GLN A 207 3.02 5.18 -20.40
N PRO A 208 4.24 5.35 -19.83
CA PRO A 208 5.40 5.81 -20.59
C PRO A 208 5.72 4.92 -21.80
N CYS A 209 5.46 3.61 -21.71
CA CYS A 209 5.69 2.64 -22.76
C CYS A 209 4.58 2.56 -23.83
N LYS A 210 3.59 3.46 -23.83
CA LYS A 210 2.58 3.50 -24.89
C LYS A 210 3.11 4.06 -26.21
N SER A 211 3.91 5.13 -26.15
CA SER A 211 4.53 5.77 -27.30
C SER A 211 5.65 6.71 -26.86
N VAL A 212 6.50 7.13 -27.81
CA VAL A 212 7.55 8.15 -27.56
C VAL A 212 6.94 9.46 -27.02
N SER A 213 5.80 9.87 -27.57
CA SER A 213 5.07 11.06 -27.10
C SER A 213 4.63 10.93 -25.64
N GLU A 214 4.06 9.78 -25.28
CA GLU A 214 3.63 9.52 -23.89
C GLU A 214 4.81 9.43 -22.92
N TYR A 215 5.94 8.86 -23.33
CA TYR A 215 7.18 8.87 -22.54
C TYR A 215 7.62 10.31 -22.20
N TYR A 216 7.77 11.17 -23.20
CA TYR A 216 8.20 12.55 -22.98
C TYR A 216 7.14 13.38 -22.23
N LYS A 217 5.85 13.13 -22.46
CA LYS A 217 4.76 13.72 -21.68
C LYS A 217 4.87 13.36 -20.20
N CYS A 218 5.12 12.08 -19.89
CA CYS A 218 5.31 11.62 -18.51
C CYS A 218 6.53 12.31 -17.85
N ILE A 219 7.65 12.44 -18.55
CA ILE A 219 8.84 13.15 -18.02
C ILE A 219 8.54 14.63 -17.79
N LYS A 220 7.89 15.30 -18.74
CA LYS A 220 7.55 16.72 -18.59
C LYS A 220 6.63 16.94 -17.40
N ASN A 221 5.62 16.08 -17.24
CA ASN A 221 4.66 16.15 -16.14
C ASN A 221 5.24 15.69 -14.78
N GLN A 222 6.40 15.03 -14.74
CA GLN A 222 7.10 14.76 -13.46
C GLN A 222 7.63 16.05 -12.79
N LYS A 223 7.72 17.16 -13.53
CA LYS A 223 8.21 18.45 -13.03
C LYS A 223 7.11 19.36 -12.46
N SER A 224 5.82 19.05 -12.68
CA SER A 224 4.71 19.80 -12.10
C SER A 224 4.04 19.01 -10.97
N THR A 225 3.52 19.71 -9.95
CA THR A 225 2.74 19.11 -8.87
C THR A 225 1.61 18.26 -9.46
N ASN A 226 1.73 16.94 -9.35
CA ASN A 226 1.09 16.01 -10.27
C ASN A 226 -0.36 15.69 -9.85
N THR A 227 -1.23 16.70 -9.89
CA THR A 227 -2.66 16.62 -9.55
C THR A 227 -3.36 15.52 -10.35
N GLU A 228 -3.04 15.38 -11.64
CA GLU A 228 -3.58 14.34 -12.51
C GLU A 228 -3.14 12.94 -12.07
N ALA A 229 -1.85 12.72 -11.76
CA ALA A 229 -1.41 11.43 -11.26
C ALA A 229 -1.96 11.12 -9.85
N LYS A 230 -2.18 12.13 -9.00
CA LYS A 230 -2.85 11.96 -7.71
C LYS A 230 -4.26 11.40 -7.87
N LEU A 231 -5.01 11.87 -8.86
CA LEU A 231 -6.36 11.35 -9.16
C LEU A 231 -6.34 9.86 -9.52
N LYS A 232 -5.27 9.36 -10.17
CA LYS A 232 -5.13 7.93 -10.49
C LYS A 232 -4.96 7.04 -9.25
N TYR A 233 -4.55 7.60 -8.11
CA TYR A 233 -4.46 6.89 -6.83
C TYR A 233 -5.70 7.07 -5.94
N SER A 234 -6.75 7.76 -6.41
CA SER A 234 -7.96 8.07 -5.62
C SER A 234 -8.60 6.83 -4.98
N THR A 235 -8.74 5.74 -5.73
CA THR A 235 -9.29 4.47 -5.22
C THR A 235 -8.45 3.91 -4.07
N ALA A 236 -7.12 3.86 -4.21
CA ALA A 236 -6.23 3.39 -3.14
C ALA A 236 -6.34 4.29 -1.90
N MET A 237 -6.34 5.61 -2.11
CA MET A 237 -6.50 6.59 -1.04
C MET A 237 -7.84 6.45 -0.31
N GLN A 238 -8.92 6.16 -1.04
CA GLN A 238 -10.25 5.93 -0.47
C GLN A 238 -10.23 4.71 0.46
N TYR A 239 -9.67 3.58 0.03
CA TYR A 239 -9.55 2.40 0.88
C TYR A 239 -8.69 2.64 2.12
N TYR A 240 -7.55 3.33 1.99
CA TYR A 240 -6.72 3.67 3.15
C TYR A 240 -7.44 4.64 4.11
N SER A 241 -8.22 5.59 3.58
CA SER A 241 -9.05 6.48 4.41
C SER A 241 -10.09 5.69 5.21
N LEU A 242 -10.73 4.69 4.59
CA LEU A 242 -11.65 3.80 5.29
C LEU A 242 -10.93 2.93 6.33
N CYS A 243 -9.71 2.46 6.04
CA CYS A 243 -8.90 1.75 7.05
C CYS A 243 -8.63 2.62 8.28
N LEU A 244 -8.25 3.88 8.08
CA LEU A 244 -7.98 4.84 9.15
C LEU A 244 -9.23 5.27 9.92
N GLY A 245 -10.38 5.29 9.26
CA GLY A 245 -11.65 5.54 9.93
C GLY A 245 -12.11 4.40 10.83
N LEU A 246 -11.72 3.16 10.52
CA LEU A 246 -11.96 2.00 11.39
C LEU A 246 -10.92 1.92 12.51
N LEU A 247 -9.64 1.96 12.16
CA LEU A 247 -8.53 1.70 13.07
C LEU A 247 -7.38 2.69 12.81
N PRO A 248 -7.49 3.95 13.29
CA PRO A 248 -6.46 4.97 13.10
C PRO A 248 -5.16 4.65 13.87
N THR A 249 -5.19 3.65 14.74
CA THR A 249 -4.04 3.23 15.54
C THR A 249 -3.10 2.28 14.80
N LEU A 250 -3.39 1.92 13.55
CA LEU A 250 -2.59 1.01 12.73
C LEU A 250 -1.72 1.76 11.71
N ASN A 251 -0.51 1.25 11.51
CA ASN A 251 0.60 1.94 10.83
C ASN A 251 0.48 1.90 9.31
N GLU A 252 0.04 0.77 8.77
CA GLU A 252 0.20 0.44 7.35
C GLU A 252 -0.55 1.38 6.38
N PRO A 253 -1.76 1.90 6.70
CA PRO A 253 -2.45 2.83 5.81
C PRO A 253 -1.68 4.16 5.69
N TYR A 254 -1.13 4.68 6.80
CA TYR A 254 -0.29 5.88 6.76
C TYR A 254 0.97 5.64 5.92
N ASN A 255 1.69 4.55 6.18
CA ASN A 255 2.87 4.17 5.40
C ASN A 255 2.54 4.05 3.90
N SER A 256 1.42 3.40 3.59
CA SER A 256 0.99 3.18 2.20
C SER A 256 0.60 4.46 1.47
N GLN A 257 -0.07 5.40 2.15
CA GLN A 257 -0.30 6.74 1.61
C GLN A 257 1.03 7.49 1.42
N GLY A 258 1.97 7.36 2.37
CA GLY A 258 3.32 7.93 2.26
C GLY A 258 4.06 7.45 1.01
N VAL A 259 3.98 6.15 0.68
CA VAL A 259 4.54 5.58 -0.55
C VAL A 259 3.92 6.23 -1.80
N ILE A 260 2.61 6.46 -1.82
CA ILE A 260 1.94 7.15 -2.93
C ILE A 260 2.51 8.56 -3.11
N TYR A 261 2.54 9.36 -2.04
CA TYR A 261 3.08 10.72 -2.11
C TYR A 261 4.57 10.73 -2.50
N ASN A 262 5.35 9.75 -2.03
CA ASN A 262 6.77 9.63 -2.39
C ASN A 262 6.96 9.35 -3.90
N ASN A 263 6.11 8.48 -4.47
CA ASN A 263 6.09 8.19 -5.90
C ASN A 263 5.68 9.41 -6.73
N LEU A 264 4.75 10.22 -6.20
CA LEU A 264 4.31 11.49 -6.79
C LEU A 264 5.27 12.66 -6.55
N LYS A 265 6.45 12.41 -5.96
CA LYS A 265 7.47 13.42 -5.62
C LYS A 265 7.02 14.47 -4.61
N MET A 266 5.90 14.25 -3.92
CA MET A 266 5.42 15.10 -2.84
C MET A 266 6.11 14.71 -1.52
N LYS A 267 7.40 15.06 -1.41
CA LYS A 267 8.31 14.55 -0.37
C LYS A 267 7.93 14.96 1.04
N PHE A 268 7.43 16.17 1.22
CA PHE A 268 6.94 16.64 2.51
C PHE A 268 5.78 15.78 3.03
N ASN A 269 4.71 15.65 2.23
CA ASN A 269 3.56 14.81 2.55
C ASN A 269 3.95 13.36 2.82
N ALA A 270 4.85 12.80 1.99
CA ALA A 270 5.36 11.46 2.17
C ALA A 270 6.05 11.28 3.54
N THR A 271 6.91 12.25 3.90
CA THR A 271 7.66 12.22 5.16
C THR A 271 6.73 12.31 6.36
N ILE A 272 5.74 13.22 6.34
CA ILE A 272 4.74 13.33 7.41
C ILE A 272 3.98 12.02 7.62
N LEU A 273 3.62 11.32 6.54
CA LEU A 273 2.90 10.05 6.62
C LEU A 273 3.78 8.89 7.06
N PHE A 274 5.05 8.85 6.64
CA PHE A 274 6.01 7.89 7.19
C PHE A 274 6.25 8.12 8.68
N LEU A 275 6.39 9.38 9.13
CA LEU A 275 6.44 9.72 10.55
C LEU A 275 5.19 9.25 11.29
N ARG A 276 3.98 9.58 10.79
CA ARG A 276 2.72 9.12 11.40
C ARG A 276 2.66 7.60 11.52
N SER A 277 3.18 6.87 10.53
CA SER A 277 3.25 5.41 10.59
C SER A 277 4.19 4.87 11.69
N GLN A 278 5.05 5.68 12.28
CA GLN A 278 5.91 5.32 13.41
C GLN A 278 5.30 5.69 14.76
N PHE A 279 4.41 6.70 14.78
CA PHE A 279 3.75 7.20 15.98
C PHE A 279 2.30 6.74 16.07
N THR A 280 2.07 5.44 15.88
CA THR A 280 0.78 4.80 16.18
C THR A 280 0.89 3.92 17.42
N ARG A 281 -0.18 3.19 17.78
CA ARG A 281 -0.19 2.31 18.96
C ARG A 281 0.79 1.14 18.86
N ILE A 282 1.14 0.71 17.65
CA ILE A 282 2.12 -0.35 17.43
C ILE A 282 3.45 0.35 17.11
N PRO A 283 4.39 0.42 18.07
CA PRO A 283 5.66 1.11 17.85
C PRO A 283 6.56 0.31 16.91
N GLU A 284 7.61 0.97 16.41
CA GLU A 284 8.72 0.35 15.66
C GLU A 284 8.31 -0.38 14.37
N TYR A 285 7.29 0.10 13.66
CA TYR A 285 6.86 -0.51 12.41
C TYR A 285 7.99 -0.54 11.36
N PRO A 286 8.61 -1.71 11.06
CA PRO A 286 9.91 -1.75 10.39
C PRO A 286 9.89 -1.20 8.96
N VAL A 287 8.81 -1.47 8.23
CA VAL A 287 8.64 -0.98 6.85
C VAL A 287 8.50 0.54 6.82
N GLY A 288 7.72 1.11 7.74
CA GLY A 288 7.57 2.56 7.86
C GLY A 288 8.88 3.23 8.25
N LYS A 289 9.64 2.63 9.17
CA LYS A 289 10.97 3.11 9.58
C LYS A 289 11.94 3.10 8.41
N HIS A 290 12.02 1.99 7.69
CA HIS A 290 12.85 1.87 6.49
C HIS A 290 12.51 2.94 5.45
N ASN A 291 11.23 3.20 5.20
CA ASN A 291 10.79 4.25 4.27
C ASN A 291 11.15 5.66 4.76
N LEU A 292 11.02 5.92 6.07
CA LEU A 292 11.40 7.18 6.70
C LEU A 292 12.93 7.42 6.60
N ASP A 293 13.72 6.41 6.94
CA ASP A 293 15.18 6.48 6.86
C ASP A 293 15.63 6.67 5.41
N THR A 294 15.02 5.94 4.47
CA THR A 294 15.32 6.03 3.04
C THR A 294 14.99 7.41 2.47
N ILE A 295 13.90 8.06 2.91
CA ILE A 295 13.56 9.40 2.41
C ILE A 295 14.57 10.44 2.91
N PHE A 296 15.08 10.34 4.14
CA PHE A 296 16.07 11.32 4.64
C PHE A 296 17.51 11.08 4.18
N THR A 297 17.87 9.83 3.87
CA THR A 297 19.23 9.46 3.44
C THR A 297 19.49 9.68 1.95
N LYS A 298 18.43 9.75 1.11
CA LYS A 298 18.60 10.01 -0.32
C LYS A 298 19.05 11.46 -0.61
N PRO A 299 19.84 11.69 -1.69
CA PRO A 299 20.39 13.02 -2.02
C PRO A 299 19.38 14.12 -2.35
N TRP A 300 18.10 13.77 -2.56
CA TRP A 300 17.09 14.73 -3.03
C TRP A 300 16.91 15.91 -2.08
N LEU A 301 17.01 15.70 -0.77
CA LEU A 301 16.79 16.76 0.23
C LEU A 301 17.95 17.76 0.23
N GLU A 302 19.17 17.29 -0.01
CA GLU A 302 20.34 18.17 -0.14
C GLU A 302 20.25 19.02 -1.40
N ALA A 303 19.83 18.41 -2.52
CA ALA A 303 19.63 19.13 -3.78
C ALA A 303 18.53 20.20 -3.65
N ALA A 304 17.37 19.82 -3.11
CA ALA A 304 16.26 20.75 -2.89
C ALA A 304 16.66 21.88 -1.92
N PHE A 305 17.36 21.56 -0.84
CA PHE A 305 17.81 22.57 0.12
C PHE A 305 18.84 23.52 -0.49
N HIS A 306 19.74 23.04 -1.34
CA HIS A 306 20.69 23.89 -2.05
C HIS A 306 20.00 24.90 -2.96
N GLU A 307 18.96 24.46 -3.70
CA GLU A 307 18.13 25.35 -4.51
C GLU A 307 17.39 26.39 -3.66
N THR A 308 16.79 25.95 -2.54
CA THR A 308 16.12 26.85 -1.57
C THR A 308 17.08 27.88 -0.98
N ALA A 309 18.30 27.48 -0.60
CA ALA A 309 19.27 28.36 0.05
C ALA A 309 19.84 29.47 -0.87
N GLN A 310 19.68 29.33 -2.18
CA GLN A 310 20.08 30.35 -3.16
C GLN A 310 19.01 31.44 -3.38
N LYS A 311 17.76 31.21 -2.93
CA LYS A 311 16.64 32.14 -3.11
C LYS A 311 16.71 33.29 -2.10
N LYS A 312 16.21 34.45 -2.48
CA LYS A 312 16.00 35.57 -1.55
C LYS A 312 14.76 35.31 -0.68
N PRO A 313 14.65 35.88 0.53
CA PRO A 313 13.48 35.72 1.39
C PRO A 313 12.13 36.00 0.70
N SER A 314 12.09 37.02 -0.17
CA SER A 314 10.89 37.39 -0.94
C SER A 314 10.49 36.38 -2.02
N GLU A 315 11.39 35.45 -2.38
CA GLU A 315 11.20 34.44 -3.42
C GLU A 315 10.87 33.06 -2.83
N LEU A 316 10.93 32.92 -1.50
CA LEU A 316 10.65 31.66 -0.82
C LEU A 316 9.15 31.35 -0.86
N GLY A 317 8.82 30.19 -1.43
CA GLY A 317 7.47 29.66 -1.43
C GLY A 317 7.25 28.59 -0.36
N LYS A 318 6.02 28.11 -0.25
CA LYS A 318 5.65 27.02 0.68
C LYS A 318 6.59 25.80 0.61
N GLU A 319 6.94 25.35 -0.60
CA GLU A 319 7.80 24.16 -0.79
C GLU A 319 9.22 24.36 -0.28
N ASP A 320 9.71 25.60 -0.29
CA ASP A 320 11.02 25.96 0.26
C ASP A 320 11.03 25.80 1.79
N TYR A 321 10.00 26.30 2.47
CA TYR A 321 9.86 26.14 3.92
C TYR A 321 9.63 24.69 4.33
N GLU A 322 8.86 23.92 3.55
CA GLU A 322 8.74 22.48 3.74
C GLU A 322 10.10 21.79 3.66
N THR A 323 10.93 22.18 2.68
CA THR A 323 12.31 21.67 2.52
C THR A 323 13.20 22.04 3.70
N MET A 324 13.17 23.30 4.15
CA MET A 324 13.90 23.76 5.33
C MET A 324 13.52 22.99 6.59
N LEU A 325 12.21 22.79 6.83
CA LEU A 325 11.72 22.02 7.98
C LEU A 325 12.21 20.57 7.95
N LEU A 326 12.14 19.90 6.79
CA LEU A 326 12.68 18.54 6.65
C LEU A 326 14.19 18.48 6.87
N LYS A 327 14.93 19.51 6.44
CA LYS A 327 16.36 19.61 6.67
C LYS A 327 16.70 19.75 8.16
N ILE A 328 15.93 20.56 8.89
CA ILE A 328 16.04 20.69 10.35
C ILE A 328 15.75 19.34 11.03
N ILE A 329 14.66 18.66 10.64
CA ILE A 329 14.31 17.34 11.17
C ILE A 329 15.44 16.33 10.91
N LYS A 330 16.00 16.30 9.70
CA LYS A 330 17.13 15.45 9.34
C LYS A 330 18.34 15.74 10.23
N HIS A 331 18.69 17.01 10.46
CA HIS A 331 19.83 17.38 11.29
C HIS A 331 19.75 16.80 12.71
N TYR A 332 18.58 16.89 13.36
CA TYR A 332 18.41 16.41 14.73
C TYR A 332 18.32 14.87 14.84
N ASN A 333 17.68 14.21 13.87
CA ASN A 333 17.32 12.79 14.00
C ASN A 333 18.21 11.85 13.19
N TYR A 334 18.89 12.36 12.16
CA TYR A 334 19.68 11.59 11.19
C TYR A 334 21.08 12.20 11.06
N ARG A 335 21.83 12.18 12.16
CA ARG A 335 23.20 12.70 12.22
C ARG A 335 24.08 11.93 11.25
N ASP A 336 24.33 12.52 10.09
CA ASP A 336 25.38 12.09 9.17
C ASP A 336 26.59 13.01 9.37
N ALA A 337 27.72 12.42 9.76
CA ALA A 337 28.98 13.13 9.98
C ALA A 337 29.52 13.81 8.70
N ARG A 338 28.94 13.50 7.52
CA ARG A 338 29.30 14.09 6.21
C ARG A 338 28.41 15.27 5.79
N LEU A 339 27.40 15.62 6.58
CA LEU A 339 26.64 16.84 6.37
C LEU A 339 27.58 18.02 6.70
N GLY A 340 28.04 18.73 5.66
CA GLY A 340 28.77 20.00 5.82
C GLY A 340 28.01 20.98 6.73
N SER A 341 28.66 22.08 7.12
CA SER A 341 28.14 23.06 8.09
C SER A 341 26.73 23.55 7.75
N PHE A 342 25.71 22.87 8.26
CA PHE A 342 24.32 23.30 8.19
C PHE A 342 24.08 24.23 9.37
N ASN A 343 23.94 25.53 9.09
CA ASN A 343 23.56 26.51 10.11
C ASN A 343 22.06 26.35 10.42
N VAL A 344 21.78 25.43 11.36
CA VAL A 344 20.41 25.11 11.80
C VAL A 344 19.71 26.31 12.42
N GLU A 345 20.44 27.17 13.13
CA GLU A 345 19.89 28.37 13.78
C GLU A 345 19.32 29.35 12.76
N LYS A 346 20.07 29.62 11.68
CA LYS A 346 19.58 30.45 10.57
C LYS A 346 18.34 29.83 9.93
N ALA A 347 18.36 28.53 9.63
CA ALA A 347 17.22 27.86 9.00
C ALA A 347 15.96 27.88 9.89
N GLN A 348 16.13 27.76 11.22
CA GLN A 348 15.05 27.89 12.19
C GLN A 348 14.50 29.32 12.23
N HIS A 349 15.37 30.33 12.26
CA HIS A 349 14.99 31.73 12.24
C HIS A 349 14.20 32.10 10.98
N ASP A 350 14.68 31.69 9.80
CA ASP A 350 14.03 31.94 8.52
C ASP A 350 12.63 31.27 8.46
N LEU A 351 12.49 30.05 9.01
CA LEU A 351 11.20 29.37 9.11
C LEU A 351 10.23 30.09 10.06
N LEU A 352 10.70 30.57 11.21
CA LEU A 352 9.86 31.27 12.19
C LEU A 352 9.31 32.59 11.62
N ASN A 353 10.14 33.38 10.93
CA ASN A 353 9.71 34.64 10.32
C ASN A 353 8.62 34.46 9.26
N TYR A 354 8.58 33.32 8.58
CA TYR A 354 7.51 33.00 7.64
C TYR A 354 6.21 32.58 8.33
N LEU A 355 6.31 31.70 9.34
CA LEU A 355 5.14 31.23 10.07
C LEU A 355 4.47 32.34 10.88
N PHE A 356 5.27 33.30 11.34
CA PHE A 356 4.85 34.43 12.16
C PHE A 356 5.43 35.73 11.58
N PRO A 357 4.90 36.24 10.44
CA PRO A 357 5.33 37.52 9.89
C PRO A 357 5.01 38.62 10.89
N SER A 358 6.00 39.49 11.14
CA SER A 358 5.84 40.67 12.01
C SER A 358 4.91 41.73 11.42
#